data_AF-A0A6C0IM93-F1
#
_entry.id   AF-A0A6C0IM93-F1
#
_cell.length_a   1.000
_cell.length_b   1.000
_cell.length_c   1.000
_cell.angle_alpha   90.00
_cell.angle_beta   90.00
_cell.angle_gamma   90.00
#
_symmetry.space_group_name_H-M   'P 1'
#
loop_
_entity.id
_entity.type
_entity.pdbx_description
1 polymer ?
#
loop_
_entity_poly.entity_id
_entity_poly.type
_entity_poly.pdbx_seq_one_letter_code
_entity_poly.pdbx_strand_id
1 'polypeptide(L)'
;MENENKIATNDLETNIDTPNPDLKTDADSPRPDLENKDGASGQDFQQMIDSVFNQNNLTMVGWFLGVYLVVYLGLGIFYKKEGEESTFKQSAKKIVDFLFVILLIFMIITFVYLLSKDQQDEYSQELYNSVLKFLDNPYSLLPGIAILIAFYVMVYLFKIPMDGNKPFSVAFIEGLLWITLVIVVLVQFFKQVFNLSLLNFFDELKEETEEKIKEETEEKIKEETTELEVQQPEEEVFHISNNKYNYEDAKAICKAYDSELATYKQVENSYQKGGEWCGYGWSQDQMALFPTQQTTYDKLKSNGKEVQYNCGRPGINGGHIANPYIKFGVNCFGKKPKAGDDDMARMAISGDNLPMTAEQKELQAKTQYWKDNASKLLQITSFNKDKWSRNDQ
;
A
#
# COMPACT_ATOMS: atom_id res chain seq x y z
N MET A 1 -10.83 18.49 65.63
CA MET A 1 -9.84 18.29 66.70
C MET A 1 -8.52 18.14 65.98
N GLU A 2 -7.81 19.25 65.73
CA GLU A 2 -6.71 19.75 66.59
C GLU A 2 -5.59 18.72 66.73
N ASN A 3 -4.31 19.01 66.60
CA ASN A 3 -3.56 20.20 66.26
C ASN A 3 -2.09 19.74 66.08
N GLU A 4 -1.32 20.48 65.29
CA GLU A 4 0.09 20.88 65.49
C GLU A 4 1.20 19.84 65.79
N ASN A 5 2.35 19.78 65.07
CA ASN A 5 3.43 20.75 64.76
C ASN A 5 4.72 20.50 65.60
N LYS A 6 5.87 20.90 65.02
CA LYS A 6 7.28 20.98 65.50
C LYS A 6 8.18 19.78 65.18
N ILE A 7 9.22 19.87 64.33
CA ILE A 7 10.40 20.78 64.21
C ILE A 7 11.53 20.49 65.22
N ALA A 8 12.64 19.99 64.64
CA ALA A 8 14.09 20.17 64.90
C ALA A 8 14.68 20.02 66.33
N THR A 9 15.83 19.35 66.45
CA THR A 9 17.19 19.95 66.52
C THR A 9 18.30 18.94 66.90
N ASN A 10 19.44 19.05 66.20
CA ASN A 10 20.86 18.96 66.57
C ASN A 10 21.40 17.97 67.63
N ASP A 11 22.42 17.22 67.16
CA ASP A 11 23.79 17.08 67.68
C ASP A 11 24.05 17.23 69.19
N LEU A 12 24.67 16.21 69.80
CA LEU A 12 25.80 16.40 70.72
C LEU A 12 26.60 15.10 70.89
N GLU A 13 27.91 15.21 70.70
CA GLU A 13 28.95 14.23 70.98
C GLU A 13 29.06 13.89 72.49
N THR A 14 29.60 12.71 72.84
CA THR A 14 30.86 12.53 73.64
C THR A 14 30.91 11.21 74.43
N ASN A 15 32.17 10.76 74.64
CA ASN A 15 32.73 9.74 75.56
C ASN A 15 32.73 8.29 75.05
N ILE A 16 33.86 7.73 74.58
CA ILE A 16 35.17 7.46 75.23
C ILE A 16 35.04 6.57 76.48
N ASP A 17 35.37 5.29 76.34
CA ASP A 17 36.28 4.58 77.26
C ASP A 17 36.79 3.26 76.63
N THR A 18 38.10 3.17 76.46
CA THR A 18 38.94 1.95 76.35
C THR A 18 39.41 1.59 77.79
N PRO A 19 39.90 0.38 78.18
CA PRO A 19 41.00 -0.35 77.48
C PRO A 19 41.18 -1.88 77.68
N ASN A 20 41.68 -2.56 76.62
CA ASN A 20 42.74 -3.60 76.60
C ASN A 20 42.49 -4.96 77.35
N PRO A 21 43.30 -6.04 77.22
CA PRO A 21 44.39 -6.35 76.28
C PRO A 21 44.42 -7.78 75.67
N ASP A 22 45.42 -7.97 74.81
CA ASP A 22 46.18 -9.20 74.48
C ASP A 22 45.59 -10.19 73.45
N LEU A 23 45.98 -10.08 72.18
CA LEU A 23 47.22 -10.59 71.54
C LEU A 23 47.26 -12.12 71.31
N LYS A 24 47.06 -12.53 70.05
CA LYS A 24 48.09 -13.12 69.17
C LYS A 24 47.48 -13.50 67.80
N THR A 25 47.84 -12.74 66.77
CA THR A 25 48.64 -13.14 65.60
C THR A 25 47.94 -14.16 64.69
N ASP A 26 47.52 -13.73 63.51
CA ASP A 26 48.19 -14.14 62.27
C ASP A 26 47.77 -13.25 61.11
N ALA A 27 48.77 -12.98 60.26
CA ALA A 27 48.70 -12.12 59.11
C ALA A 27 47.96 -12.81 57.96
N ASP A 28 46.90 -12.19 57.46
CA ASP A 28 46.58 -12.21 56.03
C ASP A 28 45.59 -11.09 55.70
N SER A 29 46.06 -10.06 55.00
CA SER A 29 45.19 -9.08 54.35
C SER A 29 45.91 -8.59 53.12
N PRO A 30 45.49 -9.03 51.92
CA PRO A 30 46.00 -8.45 50.68
C PRO A 30 45.48 -7.01 50.57
N ARG A 31 46.43 -6.11 50.36
CA ARG A 31 46.19 -4.77 49.80
C ARG A 31 45.54 -4.93 48.41
N PRO A 32 44.74 -3.96 47.94
CA PRO A 32 44.24 -4.01 46.58
C PRO A 32 45.43 -3.88 45.63
N ASP A 33 45.76 -4.98 44.96
CA ASP A 33 46.76 -5.00 43.92
C ASP A 33 46.27 -4.17 42.73
N LEU A 34 47.16 -3.29 42.28
CA LEU A 34 47.12 -2.68 40.97
C LEU A 34 47.23 -3.78 39.91
N GLU A 35 46.11 -4.37 39.49
CA GLU A 35 46.08 -5.23 38.31
C GLU A 35 45.76 -4.42 37.04
N ASN A 36 46.80 -4.36 36.20
CA ASN A 36 46.86 -4.05 34.77
C ASN A 36 45.51 -3.93 34.03
N LYS A 37 45.13 -2.69 33.73
CA LYS A 37 44.21 -2.32 32.65
C LYS A 37 44.90 -2.37 31.28
N ASP A 38 45.44 -3.53 30.89
CA ASP A 38 46.00 -3.70 29.53
C ASP A 38 45.48 -4.96 28.81
N GLY A 39 44.44 -5.63 29.35
CA GLY A 39 43.90 -6.88 28.80
C GLY A 39 42.52 -6.80 28.13
N ALA A 40 41.69 -5.80 28.46
CA ALA A 40 40.27 -5.81 28.08
C ALA A 40 40.02 -5.50 26.59
N SER A 41 40.77 -4.57 25.99
CA SER A 41 40.57 -4.24 24.57
C SER A 41 41.09 -5.33 23.63
N GLY A 42 42.10 -6.09 24.06
CA GLY A 42 42.69 -7.15 23.26
C GLY A 42 41.78 -8.37 23.15
N GLN A 43 41.10 -8.75 24.24
CA GLN A 43 40.18 -9.89 24.25
C GLN A 43 38.87 -9.60 23.52
N ASP A 44 38.31 -8.41 23.68
CA ASP A 44 37.10 -7.99 22.93
C ASP A 44 37.40 -7.85 21.42
N PHE A 45 38.58 -7.34 21.07
CA PHE A 45 39.03 -7.27 19.68
C PHE A 45 39.24 -8.68 19.09
N GLN A 46 39.82 -9.60 19.85
CA GLN A 46 40.03 -10.97 19.37
C GLN A 46 38.72 -11.73 19.18
N GLN A 47 37.75 -11.54 20.08
CA GLN A 47 36.41 -12.10 19.92
C GLN A 47 35.66 -11.49 18.72
N MET A 48 35.85 -10.19 18.46
CA MET A 48 35.34 -9.54 17.26
C MET A 48 35.98 -10.13 16.00
N ILE A 49 37.31 -10.34 15.99
CA ILE A 49 38.04 -10.92 14.86
C ILE A 49 37.58 -12.36 14.61
N ASP A 50 37.44 -13.19 15.65
CA ASP A 50 37.00 -14.58 15.50
C ASP A 50 35.53 -14.69 15.06
N SER A 51 34.68 -13.75 15.51
CA SER A 51 33.30 -13.64 15.06
C SER A 51 33.20 -13.24 13.58
N VAL A 52 34.04 -12.29 13.16
CA VAL A 52 34.07 -11.78 11.77
C VAL A 52 34.74 -12.76 10.80
N PHE A 53 35.83 -13.42 11.19
CA PHE A 53 36.64 -14.31 10.35
C PHE A 53 36.41 -15.81 10.63
N ASN A 54 35.15 -16.19 10.87
CA ASN A 54 34.77 -17.61 10.96
C ASN A 54 34.66 -18.26 9.55
N GLN A 55 34.63 -19.59 9.49
CA GLN A 55 34.60 -20.34 8.23
C GLN A 55 33.40 -20.00 7.33
N ASN A 56 32.22 -19.71 7.90
CA ASN A 56 31.03 -19.33 7.14
C ASN A 56 31.18 -17.94 6.54
N ASN A 57 31.65 -16.97 7.33
CA ASN A 57 31.90 -15.61 6.89
C ASN A 57 33.00 -15.58 5.83
N LEU A 58 34.08 -16.35 6.01
CA LEU A 58 35.16 -16.47 5.04
C LEU A 58 34.69 -17.13 3.73
N THR A 59 33.76 -18.08 3.82
CA THR A 59 33.11 -18.67 2.64
C THR A 59 32.23 -17.65 1.93
N MET A 60 31.47 -16.82 2.67
CA MET A 60 30.69 -15.72 2.10
C MET A 60 31.57 -14.65 1.46
N VAL A 61 32.70 -14.30 2.09
CA VAL A 61 33.71 -13.39 1.52
C VAL A 61 34.33 -14.00 0.27
N GLY A 62 34.62 -15.29 0.26
CA GLY A 62 35.12 -16.00 -0.92
C GLY A 62 34.14 -15.98 -2.09
N TRP A 63 32.85 -16.21 -1.83
CA TRP A 63 31.79 -16.08 -2.84
C TRP A 63 31.61 -14.64 -3.30
N PHE A 64 31.63 -13.67 -2.39
CA PHE A 64 31.58 -12.25 -2.71
C PHE A 64 32.75 -11.84 -3.61
N LEU A 65 33.98 -12.25 -3.27
CA LEU A 65 35.17 -12.00 -4.08
C LEU A 65 35.10 -12.72 -5.43
N GLY A 66 34.57 -13.94 -5.50
CA GLY A 66 34.38 -14.68 -6.74
C GLY A 66 33.37 -14.01 -7.68
N VAL A 67 32.20 -13.65 -7.17
CA VAL A 67 31.18 -12.89 -7.91
C VAL A 67 31.72 -11.52 -8.30
N TYR A 68 32.40 -10.84 -7.39
CA TYR A 68 33.08 -9.58 -7.68
C TYR A 68 34.07 -9.72 -8.83
N LEU A 69 34.90 -10.77 -8.85
CA LEU A 69 35.89 -10.99 -9.92
C LEU A 69 35.19 -11.25 -11.27
N VAL A 70 34.11 -12.03 -11.28
CA VAL A 70 33.30 -12.29 -12.49
C VAL A 70 32.66 -11.00 -13.00
N VAL A 71 32.04 -10.22 -12.12
CA VAL A 71 31.40 -8.96 -12.47
C VAL A 71 32.42 -7.89 -12.85
N TYR A 72 33.56 -7.80 -12.15
CA TYR A 72 34.67 -6.90 -12.43
C TYR A 72 35.34 -7.21 -13.75
N LEU A 73 35.52 -8.50 -14.10
CA LEU A 73 36.04 -8.88 -15.41
C LEU A 73 35.01 -8.61 -16.50
N GLY A 74 33.73 -8.93 -16.26
CA GLY A 74 32.64 -8.61 -17.18
C GLY A 74 32.56 -7.11 -17.44
N LEU A 75 32.23 -6.32 -16.43
CA LEU A 75 32.12 -4.86 -16.51
C LEU A 75 33.45 -4.19 -16.88
N GLY A 76 34.59 -4.69 -16.42
CA GLY A 76 35.91 -4.15 -16.72
C GLY A 76 36.36 -4.33 -18.17
N ILE A 77 36.00 -5.45 -18.81
CA ILE A 77 36.14 -5.61 -20.27
C ILE A 77 35.23 -4.59 -20.99
N PHE A 78 34.07 -4.29 -20.40
CA PHE A 78 33.08 -3.44 -21.04
C PHE A 78 33.35 -1.92 -20.90
N TYR A 79 33.92 -1.45 -19.79
CA TYR A 79 34.17 -0.02 -19.55
C TYR A 79 35.56 0.47 -20.01
N LYS A 80 36.51 -0.41 -20.31
CA LYS A 80 37.93 -0.05 -20.59
C LYS A 80 38.22 0.38 -22.04
N LYS A 81 37.21 0.49 -22.92
CA LYS A 81 37.42 0.99 -24.29
C LYS A 81 37.33 2.52 -24.29
N GLU A 82 38.46 3.17 -24.04
CA GLU A 82 38.62 4.62 -24.20
C GLU A 82 38.72 4.97 -25.70
N GLY A 83 37.94 5.97 -26.12
CA GLY A 83 37.99 6.50 -27.48
C GLY A 83 36.79 6.13 -28.37
N GLU A 84 35.59 6.43 -27.91
CA GLU A 84 34.40 6.85 -28.69
C GLU A 84 33.20 6.79 -27.75
N GLU A 85 32.24 7.73 -27.88
CA GLU A 85 30.88 7.64 -27.31
C GLU A 85 30.11 6.47 -27.94
N SER A 86 30.68 5.27 -27.83
CA SER A 86 30.07 4.08 -28.34
C SER A 86 28.77 3.86 -27.57
N THR A 87 27.71 3.55 -28.33
CA THR A 87 26.41 3.03 -27.90
C THR A 87 26.51 1.99 -26.77
N PHE A 88 27.68 1.39 -26.61
CA PHE A 88 28.05 0.43 -25.60
C PHE A 88 28.17 0.97 -24.15
N LYS A 89 28.73 2.17 -23.92
CA LYS A 89 28.74 2.79 -22.57
C LYS A 89 27.30 3.10 -22.10
N GLN A 90 26.44 3.50 -23.03
CA GLN A 90 25.00 3.67 -22.76
C GLN A 90 24.31 2.33 -22.44
N SER A 91 24.69 1.24 -23.10
CA SER A 91 24.17 -0.09 -22.80
C SER A 91 24.58 -0.58 -21.41
N ALA A 92 25.80 -0.29 -20.95
CA ALA A 92 26.26 -0.68 -19.61
C ALA A 92 25.46 0.01 -18.49
N LYS A 93 25.12 1.30 -18.65
CA LYS A 93 24.19 2.02 -17.77
C LYS A 93 22.82 1.31 -17.69
N LYS A 94 22.24 1.00 -18.86
CA LYS A 94 20.94 0.34 -18.96
C LYS A 94 20.94 -1.05 -18.30
N ILE A 95 22.05 -1.78 -18.36
CA ILE A 95 22.19 -3.09 -17.70
C ILE A 95 22.10 -2.95 -16.18
N VAL A 96 22.83 -1.99 -15.60
CA VAL A 96 22.78 -1.75 -14.13
C VAL A 96 21.37 -1.37 -13.69
N ASP A 97 20.71 -0.47 -14.44
CA ASP A 97 19.34 -0.05 -14.14
C ASP A 97 18.32 -1.19 -14.32
N PHE A 98 18.48 -2.02 -15.35
CA PHE A 98 17.62 -3.17 -15.59
C PHE A 98 17.74 -4.25 -14.50
N LEU A 99 18.97 -4.54 -14.05
CA LEU A 99 19.21 -5.46 -12.93
C LEU A 99 18.57 -4.96 -11.65
N PHE A 100 18.66 -3.65 -11.38
CA PHE A 100 18.02 -3.03 -10.22
C PHE A 100 16.48 -3.17 -10.27
N VAL A 101 15.86 -2.95 -11.44
CA VAL A 101 14.41 -3.11 -11.61
C VAL A 101 13.98 -4.57 -11.44
N ILE A 102 14.73 -5.53 -11.99
CA ILE A 102 14.45 -6.96 -11.78
C ILE A 102 14.50 -7.31 -10.30
N LEU A 103 15.50 -6.81 -9.57
CA LEU A 103 15.65 -7.06 -8.14
C LEU A 103 14.46 -6.47 -7.36
N LEU A 104 14.04 -5.24 -7.68
CA LEU A 104 12.87 -4.63 -7.07
C LEU A 104 11.58 -5.42 -7.34
N ILE A 105 11.35 -5.84 -8.59
CA ILE A 105 10.18 -6.66 -8.95
C ILE A 105 10.21 -7.98 -8.19
N PHE A 106 11.37 -8.64 -8.12
CA PHE A 106 11.54 -9.88 -7.38
C PHE A 106 11.25 -9.69 -5.88
N MET A 107 11.75 -8.60 -5.28
CA MET A 107 11.48 -8.24 -3.88
C MET A 107 9.98 -8.00 -3.64
N ILE A 108 9.31 -7.27 -4.52
CA ILE A 108 7.86 -7.00 -4.43
C ILE A 108 7.06 -8.29 -4.58
N ILE A 109 7.40 -9.14 -5.56
CA ILE A 109 6.73 -10.44 -5.74
C ILE A 109 6.92 -11.31 -4.51
N THR A 110 8.13 -11.35 -3.94
CA THR A 110 8.41 -12.08 -2.70
C THR A 110 7.54 -11.56 -1.56
N PHE A 111 7.49 -10.24 -1.36
CA PHE A 111 6.70 -9.64 -0.31
C PHE A 111 5.19 -9.92 -0.46
N VAL A 112 4.66 -9.86 -1.69
CA VAL A 112 3.21 -10.00 -1.95
C VAL A 112 2.75 -11.46 -2.02
N TYR A 113 3.53 -12.34 -2.66
CA TYR A 113 3.09 -13.70 -2.98
C TYR A 113 3.72 -14.78 -2.10
N LEU A 114 4.92 -14.55 -1.56
CA LEU A 114 5.61 -15.53 -0.71
C LEU A 114 5.35 -15.29 0.79
N LEU A 115 4.88 -14.10 1.16
CA LEU A 115 4.64 -13.71 2.55
C LEU A 115 3.14 -13.62 2.86
N SER A 116 2.69 -14.21 3.98
CA SER A 116 1.30 -14.08 4.43
C SER A 116 1.00 -12.65 4.89
N LYS A 117 -0.29 -12.30 5.04
CA LYS A 117 -0.69 -10.95 5.51
C LYS A 117 -0.11 -10.62 6.88
N ASP A 118 -0.17 -11.55 7.83
CA ASP A 118 0.39 -11.36 9.17
C ASP A 118 1.91 -11.12 9.12
N GLN A 119 2.61 -11.86 8.25
CA GLN A 119 4.06 -11.69 8.07
C GLN A 119 4.42 -10.38 7.33
N GLN A 120 3.55 -9.91 6.41
CA GLN A 120 3.72 -8.61 5.76
C GLN A 120 3.64 -7.48 6.78
N ASP A 121 2.69 -7.57 7.70
CA ASP A 121 2.48 -6.57 8.75
C ASP A 121 3.64 -6.62 9.76
N GLU A 122 4.04 -7.80 10.22
CA GLU A 122 5.19 -7.98 11.10
C GLU A 122 6.47 -7.39 10.48
N TYR A 123 6.80 -7.75 9.24
CA TYR A 123 7.98 -7.22 8.55
C TYR A 123 7.94 -5.70 8.37
N SER A 124 6.77 -5.15 8.02
CA SER A 124 6.60 -3.70 7.83
C SER A 124 6.76 -2.94 9.14
N GLN A 125 6.23 -3.49 10.24
CA GLN A 125 6.37 -2.92 11.58
C GLN A 125 7.81 -3.02 12.09
N GLU A 126 8.47 -4.15 11.89
CA GLU A 126 9.88 -4.32 12.23
C GLU A 126 10.78 -3.33 11.48
N LEU A 127 10.54 -3.15 10.17
CA LEU A 127 11.25 -2.18 9.35
C LEU A 127 11.04 -0.75 9.88
N TYR A 128 9.78 -0.37 10.14
CA TYR A 128 9.43 0.94 10.68
C TYR A 128 10.13 1.20 12.02
N ASN A 129 10.01 0.26 12.95
CA ASN A 129 10.63 0.37 14.28
C ASN A 129 12.16 0.41 14.21
N SER A 130 12.76 -0.33 13.28
CA SER A 130 14.21 -0.30 13.07
C SER A 130 14.68 1.06 12.53
N VAL A 131 13.93 1.64 11.59
CA VAL A 131 14.21 2.98 11.06
C VAL A 131 14.08 4.04 12.16
N LEU A 132 13.01 4.00 12.97
CA LEU A 132 12.85 4.94 14.08
C LEU A 132 13.96 4.81 15.11
N LYS A 133 14.31 3.58 15.52
CA LYS A 133 15.42 3.34 16.45
C LYS A 133 16.75 3.85 15.91
N PHE A 134 16.98 3.71 14.60
CA PHE A 134 18.15 4.29 13.96
C PHE A 134 18.10 5.82 13.98
N LEU A 135 16.99 6.46 13.65
CA LEU A 135 16.89 7.92 13.66
C LEU A 135 17.01 8.53 15.07
N ASP A 136 16.49 7.85 16.09
CA ASP A 136 16.53 8.34 17.48
C ASP A 136 17.91 8.18 18.15
N ASN A 137 18.73 7.24 17.68
CA ASN A 137 20.01 6.95 18.32
C ASN A 137 21.03 8.10 18.09
N PRO A 138 21.61 8.68 19.16
CA PRO A 138 22.55 9.80 19.07
C PRO A 138 23.83 9.44 18.29
N TYR A 139 24.18 8.16 18.18
CA TYR A 139 25.38 7.72 17.47
C TYR A 139 25.15 7.43 15.99
N SER A 140 23.94 7.58 15.46
CA SER A 140 23.57 7.16 14.10
C SER A 140 24.23 7.94 12.95
N LEU A 141 24.81 9.10 13.25
CA LEU A 141 25.58 9.87 12.27
C LEU A 141 26.80 9.09 11.76
N LEU A 142 27.55 8.45 12.67
CA LEU A 142 28.76 7.69 12.33
C LEU A 142 28.50 6.49 11.40
N PRO A 143 27.56 5.57 11.70
CA PRO A 143 27.22 4.49 10.78
C PRO A 143 26.59 5.02 9.48
N GLY A 144 25.82 6.12 9.52
CA GLY A 144 25.31 6.75 8.30
C GLY A 144 26.42 7.21 7.34
N ILE A 145 27.43 7.90 7.88
CA ILE A 145 28.62 8.32 7.11
C ILE A 145 29.42 7.10 6.63
N ALA A 146 29.60 6.08 7.47
CA ALA A 146 30.31 4.86 7.11
C ALA A 146 29.61 4.11 5.95
N ILE A 147 28.27 4.03 5.97
CA ILE A 147 27.46 3.44 4.88
C ILE A 147 27.65 4.24 3.59
N LEU A 148 27.63 5.57 3.67
CA LEU A 148 27.86 6.43 2.50
C LEU A 148 29.25 6.19 1.90
N ILE A 149 30.30 6.16 2.72
CA ILE A 149 31.66 5.86 2.27
C ILE A 149 31.73 4.46 1.66
N ALA A 150 31.17 3.45 2.33
CA ALA A 150 31.13 2.08 1.83
C ALA A 150 30.43 1.98 0.48
N PHE A 151 29.34 2.74 0.28
CA PHE A 151 28.66 2.84 -1.00
C PHE A 151 29.55 3.41 -2.11
N TYR A 152 30.24 4.54 -1.87
CA TYR A 152 31.15 5.11 -2.88
C TYR A 152 32.33 4.17 -3.18
N VAL A 153 32.87 3.49 -2.15
CA VAL A 153 33.90 2.46 -2.34
C VAL A 153 33.36 1.33 -3.20
N MET A 154 32.14 0.86 -2.95
CA MET A 154 31.50 -0.18 -3.76
C MET A 154 31.36 0.28 -5.22
N VAL A 155 30.77 1.45 -5.45
CA VAL A 155 30.61 2.02 -6.80
C VAL A 155 31.95 2.13 -7.54
N TYR A 156 33.00 2.57 -6.83
CA TYR A 156 34.37 2.65 -7.36
C TYR A 156 34.95 1.27 -7.71
N LEU A 157 34.80 0.28 -6.81
CA LEU A 157 35.26 -1.11 -7.03
C LEU A 157 34.62 -1.73 -8.27
N PHE A 158 33.33 -1.48 -8.49
CA PHE A 158 32.59 -1.95 -9.67
C PHE A 158 32.80 -1.08 -10.92
N LYS A 159 33.63 -0.03 -10.84
CA LYS A 159 33.93 0.92 -11.93
C LYS A 159 32.67 1.50 -12.59
N ILE A 160 31.64 1.74 -11.78
CA ILE A 160 30.41 2.34 -12.29
C ILE A 160 30.67 3.84 -12.52
N PRO A 161 30.34 4.40 -13.71
CA PRO A 161 30.56 5.82 -13.97
C PRO A 161 29.75 6.69 -12.99
N MET A 162 30.41 7.70 -12.43
CA MET A 162 29.82 8.68 -11.49
C MET A 162 29.75 10.11 -12.05
N ASP A 163 30.10 10.25 -13.33
CA ASP A 163 30.02 11.50 -14.10
C ASP A 163 28.68 11.60 -14.84
N GLY A 164 28.64 12.33 -15.97
CA GLY A 164 27.43 12.50 -16.78
C GLY A 164 26.74 11.21 -17.24
N ASN A 165 27.41 10.05 -17.16
CA ASN A 165 26.87 8.74 -17.56
C ASN A 165 26.40 7.85 -16.41
N LYS A 166 26.18 8.42 -15.22
CA LYS A 166 25.72 7.70 -14.03
C LYS A 166 24.40 6.93 -14.24
N PRO A 167 24.29 5.65 -13.81
CA PRO A 167 23.04 4.90 -13.77
C PRO A 167 21.98 5.55 -12.88
N PHE A 168 20.72 5.43 -13.28
CA PHE A 168 19.62 5.98 -12.50
C PHE A 168 19.54 5.33 -11.11
N SER A 169 19.70 4.00 -11.04
CA SER A 169 19.74 3.22 -9.79
C SER A 169 20.78 3.74 -8.81
N VAL A 170 22.00 4.02 -9.27
CA VAL A 170 23.07 4.59 -8.44
C VAL A 170 22.74 6.01 -8.00
N ALA A 171 22.15 6.81 -8.89
CA ALA A 171 21.70 8.17 -8.53
C ALA A 171 20.57 8.17 -7.51
N PHE A 172 19.64 7.24 -7.64
CA PHE A 172 18.53 7.05 -6.71
C PHE A 172 19.03 6.62 -5.32
N ILE A 173 19.91 5.61 -5.25
CA ILE A 173 20.48 5.14 -3.99
C ILE A 173 21.32 6.23 -3.33
N GLU A 174 22.17 6.93 -4.08
CA GLU A 174 22.95 8.05 -3.53
C GLU A 174 22.05 9.17 -2.99
N GLY A 175 20.99 9.52 -3.73
CA GLY A 175 20.00 10.49 -3.28
C GLY A 175 19.33 10.07 -1.97
N LEU A 176 18.91 8.81 -1.86
CA LEU A 176 18.33 8.26 -0.64
C LEU A 176 19.31 8.30 0.53
N LEU A 177 20.58 7.97 0.32
CA LEU A 177 21.61 8.03 1.36
C LEU A 177 21.85 9.46 1.85
N TRP A 178 21.95 10.45 0.95
CA TRP A 178 22.08 11.85 1.33
C TRP A 178 20.84 12.39 2.04
N ILE A 179 19.64 12.08 1.55
CA ILE A 179 18.38 12.46 2.20
C ILE A 179 18.33 11.88 3.61
N THR A 180 18.67 10.60 3.77
CA THR A 180 18.72 9.94 5.08
C THR A 180 19.73 10.61 6.01
N LEU A 181 20.94 10.92 5.52
CA LEU A 181 21.96 11.62 6.30
C LEU A 181 21.48 13.00 6.77
N VAL A 182 20.84 13.75 5.88
CA VAL A 182 20.25 15.06 6.21
C VAL A 182 19.19 14.89 7.28
N ILE A 183 18.28 13.92 7.15
CA ILE A 183 17.25 13.64 8.15
C ILE A 183 17.89 13.29 9.50
N VAL A 184 18.91 12.43 9.54
CA VAL A 184 19.63 12.08 10.78
C VAL A 184 20.24 13.33 11.41
N VAL A 185 20.94 14.16 10.64
CA VAL A 185 21.52 15.43 11.14
C VAL A 185 20.43 16.33 11.70
N LEU A 186 19.29 16.44 11.03
CA LEU A 186 18.16 17.27 11.43
C LEU A 186 17.55 16.75 12.74
N VAL A 187 17.24 15.45 12.82
CA VAL A 187 16.71 14.82 14.05
C VAL A 187 17.69 14.97 15.20
N GLN A 188 18.98 14.73 14.98
CA GLN A 188 20.01 14.89 16.01
C GLN A 188 20.18 16.35 16.43
N PHE A 189 20.10 17.31 15.50
CA PHE A 189 20.14 18.73 15.83
C PHE A 189 18.99 19.10 16.75
N PHE A 190 17.75 18.72 16.42
CA PHE A 190 16.60 19.05 17.28
C PHE A 190 16.66 18.35 18.64
N LYS A 191 17.13 17.10 18.66
CA LYS A 191 17.32 16.35 19.90
C LYS A 191 18.43 16.96 20.77
N GLN A 192 19.56 17.34 20.20
CA GLN A 192 20.72 17.81 20.98
C GLN A 192 20.63 19.30 21.34
N VAL A 193 20.01 20.12 20.49
CA VAL A 193 19.93 21.58 20.68
C VAL A 193 18.67 21.98 21.41
N PHE A 194 17.51 21.43 21.02
CA PHE A 194 16.24 21.79 21.63
C PHE A 194 15.78 20.79 22.71
N ASN A 195 16.51 19.68 22.91
CA ASN A 195 16.09 18.59 23.77
C ASN A 195 14.69 18.06 23.40
N LEU A 196 14.32 18.19 22.11
CA LEU A 196 13.03 17.78 21.56
C LEU A 196 13.21 16.54 20.68
N SER A 197 12.48 15.48 20.99
CA SER A 197 12.38 14.30 20.14
C SER A 197 11.34 14.55 19.04
N LEU A 198 11.79 14.94 17.84
CA LEU A 198 10.89 15.14 16.69
C LEU A 198 10.03 13.91 16.40
N LEU A 199 10.56 12.71 16.65
CA LEU A 199 9.85 11.45 16.42
C LEU A 199 8.65 11.30 17.36
N ASN A 200 8.80 11.68 18.63
CA ASN A 200 7.71 11.66 19.61
C ASN A 200 6.59 12.63 19.25
N PHE A 201 6.92 13.78 18.65
CA PHE A 201 5.92 14.73 18.15
C PHE A 201 5.10 14.14 16.99
N PHE A 202 5.72 13.35 16.11
CA PHE A 202 4.98 12.65 15.06
C PHE A 202 4.12 11.50 15.61
N ASP A 203 4.60 10.77 16.61
CA ASP A 203 3.82 9.73 17.28
C ASP A 203 2.62 10.34 18.03
N GLU A 204 2.82 11.47 18.72
CA GLU A 204 1.76 12.21 19.42
C GLU A 204 0.73 12.77 18.43
N LEU A 205 1.17 13.33 17.29
CA LEU A 205 0.25 13.75 16.23
C LEU A 205 -0.50 12.57 15.60
N LYS A 206 0.14 11.41 15.47
CA LYS A 206 -0.48 10.21 14.92
C LYS A 206 -1.51 9.65 15.89
N GLU A 207 -1.19 9.58 17.18
CA GLU A 207 -2.12 9.18 18.23
C GLU A 207 -3.28 10.16 18.35
N GLU A 208 -3.04 11.48 18.36
CA GLU A 208 -4.10 12.49 18.39
C GLU A 208 -4.99 12.41 17.13
N THR A 209 -4.42 12.07 15.97
CA THR A 209 -5.18 11.87 14.73
C THR A 209 -5.98 10.57 14.76
N GLU A 210 -5.40 9.47 15.25
CA GLU A 210 -6.08 8.19 15.40
C GLU A 210 -7.17 8.24 16.47
N GLU A 211 -6.95 8.99 17.55
CA GLU A 211 -7.90 9.20 18.63
C GLU A 211 -9.05 10.12 18.18
N LYS A 212 -8.76 11.23 17.46
CA LYS A 212 -9.82 12.02 16.80
C LYS A 212 -10.63 11.23 15.79
N ILE A 213 -9.98 10.36 15.01
CA ILE A 213 -10.69 9.48 14.08
C ILE A 213 -11.54 8.47 14.86
N LYS A 214 -11.05 7.91 15.97
CA LYS A 214 -11.82 7.00 16.82
C LYS A 214 -12.97 7.70 17.52
N GLU A 215 -12.79 8.90 18.06
CA GLU A 215 -13.85 9.70 18.68
C GLU A 215 -14.91 10.11 17.64
N GLU A 216 -14.50 10.58 16.45
CA GLU A 216 -15.44 10.93 15.38
C GLU A 216 -16.15 9.69 14.80
N THR A 217 -15.53 8.52 14.89
CA THR A 217 -16.11 7.22 14.52
C THR A 217 -17.03 6.69 15.63
N GLU A 218 -16.68 6.84 16.90
CA GLU A 218 -17.50 6.44 18.05
C GLU A 218 -18.70 7.36 18.27
N GLU A 219 -18.58 8.65 17.95
CA GLU A 219 -19.68 9.61 18.00
C GLU A 219 -20.66 9.37 16.82
N LYS A 220 -20.15 9.05 15.62
CA LYS A 220 -20.96 8.54 14.49
C LYS A 220 -21.61 7.18 14.82
N ILE A 221 -20.88 6.29 15.48
CA ILE A 221 -21.41 4.99 15.89
C ILE A 221 -22.47 5.16 16.98
N LYS A 222 -22.31 6.06 17.98
CA LYS A 222 -23.29 6.28 19.05
C LYS A 222 -24.60 6.93 18.57
N GLU A 223 -24.55 7.76 17.53
CA GLU A 223 -25.79 8.20 16.85
C GLU A 223 -26.47 7.06 16.06
N GLU A 224 -25.71 6.09 15.54
CA GLU A 224 -26.24 4.90 14.83
C GLU A 224 -26.56 3.67 15.73
N THR A 225 -26.01 3.54 16.94
CA THR A 225 -26.09 2.28 17.74
C THR A 225 -27.21 2.22 18.78
N THR A 226 -28.16 3.17 18.82
CA THR A 226 -29.35 2.99 19.68
C THR A 226 -30.41 2.08 19.04
N GLU A 227 -30.23 1.62 17.79
CA GLU A 227 -31.13 0.64 17.18
C GLU A 227 -30.34 -0.44 16.42
N LEU A 228 -30.52 -1.71 16.81
CA LEU A 228 -30.17 -2.97 16.12
C LEU A 228 -28.88 -3.72 16.55
N GLU A 229 -29.01 -4.56 17.60
CA GLU A 229 -28.39 -5.89 17.62
C GLU A 229 -29.44 -6.95 17.25
N VAL A 230 -29.62 -7.18 15.94
CA VAL A 230 -30.12 -8.46 15.37
C VAL A 230 -29.47 -8.58 14.00
N GLN A 231 -28.93 -9.75 13.66
CA GLN A 231 -28.36 -10.05 12.33
C GLN A 231 -29.35 -9.68 11.21
N GLN A 232 -29.17 -8.51 10.60
CA GLN A 232 -29.98 -7.98 9.51
C GLN A 232 -29.17 -8.04 8.20
N PRO A 233 -29.80 -8.36 7.06
CA PRO A 233 -29.15 -8.30 5.76
C PRO A 233 -28.71 -6.86 5.46
N GLU A 234 -27.48 -6.71 4.95
CA GLU A 234 -26.86 -5.41 4.66
C GLU A 234 -27.76 -4.54 3.78
N GLU A 235 -28.01 -3.31 4.21
CA GLU A 235 -28.72 -2.32 3.42
C GLU A 235 -27.90 -1.93 2.19
N GLU A 236 -28.57 -1.76 1.05
CA GLU A 236 -27.93 -1.41 -0.21
C GLU A 236 -28.79 -0.43 -1.03
N VAL A 237 -28.16 0.22 -2.01
CA VAL A 237 -28.91 1.00 -3.00
C VAL A 237 -29.50 0.06 -4.05
N PHE A 238 -30.80 0.17 -4.28
CA PHE A 238 -31.48 -0.51 -5.37
C PHE A 238 -32.27 0.47 -6.24
N HIS A 239 -32.28 0.16 -7.54
CA HIS A 239 -32.85 1.04 -8.57
C HIS A 239 -34.12 0.45 -9.18
N ILE A 240 -35.15 1.28 -9.32
CA ILE A 240 -36.42 0.97 -9.95
C ILE A 240 -36.45 1.64 -11.33
N SER A 241 -36.33 0.86 -12.39
CA SER A 241 -35.90 1.33 -13.72
C SER A 241 -36.99 1.77 -14.70
N ASN A 242 -38.28 1.72 -14.32
CA ASN A 242 -39.36 1.89 -15.29
C ASN A 242 -39.63 3.34 -15.74
N ASN A 243 -38.97 4.33 -15.14
CA ASN A 243 -39.05 5.76 -15.47
C ASN A 243 -40.47 6.38 -15.44
N LYS A 244 -41.33 5.99 -14.49
CA LYS A 244 -42.73 6.43 -14.41
C LYS A 244 -43.06 7.37 -13.24
N TYR A 245 -42.06 7.74 -12.44
CA TYR A 245 -42.30 8.32 -11.11
C TYR A 245 -41.78 9.76 -11.03
N ASN A 246 -42.59 10.65 -10.47
CA ASN A 246 -42.17 11.99 -10.09
C ASN A 246 -41.46 11.95 -8.71
N TYR A 247 -40.93 13.08 -8.24
CA TYR A 247 -40.17 13.10 -6.98
C TYR A 247 -41.01 12.72 -5.75
N GLU A 248 -42.30 13.08 -5.71
CA GLU A 248 -43.19 12.70 -4.61
C GLU A 248 -43.59 11.22 -4.67
N ASP A 249 -43.83 10.69 -5.87
CA ASP A 249 -44.03 9.25 -6.10
C ASP A 249 -42.80 8.48 -5.59
N ALA A 250 -41.59 8.97 -5.90
CA ALA A 250 -40.33 8.33 -5.52
C ALA A 250 -40.17 8.17 -3.99
N LYS A 251 -40.53 9.21 -3.21
CA LYS A 251 -40.54 9.14 -1.75
C LYS A 251 -41.49 8.06 -1.24
N ALA A 252 -42.70 7.98 -1.80
CA ALA A 252 -43.69 6.99 -1.40
C ALA A 252 -43.27 5.56 -1.78
N ILE A 253 -42.62 5.41 -2.94
CA ILE A 253 -42.14 4.11 -3.43
C ILE A 253 -41.05 3.54 -2.54
N CYS A 254 -40.04 4.33 -2.16
CA CYS A 254 -39.00 3.81 -1.25
C CYS A 254 -39.60 3.41 0.10
N LYS A 255 -40.53 4.22 0.64
CA LYS A 255 -41.25 3.88 1.87
C LYS A 255 -42.05 2.58 1.77
N ALA A 256 -42.60 2.27 0.60
CA ALA A 256 -43.30 1.00 0.37
C ALA A 256 -42.38 -0.23 0.44
N TYR A 257 -41.06 -0.03 0.35
CA TYR A 257 -40.03 -1.05 0.52
C TYR A 257 -39.31 -0.91 1.87
N ASP A 258 -39.91 -0.24 2.86
CA ASP A 258 -39.28 0.05 4.16
C ASP A 258 -37.87 0.67 3.97
N SER A 259 -37.75 1.55 2.98
CA SER A 259 -36.50 2.16 2.52
C SER A 259 -36.66 3.68 2.35
N GLU A 260 -35.55 4.38 2.23
CA GLU A 260 -35.54 5.83 1.98
C GLU A 260 -34.99 6.14 0.58
N LEU A 261 -35.15 7.39 0.12
CA LEU A 261 -34.46 7.83 -1.09
C LEU A 261 -32.95 7.82 -0.84
N ALA A 262 -32.18 7.21 -1.75
CA ALA A 262 -30.74 7.13 -1.59
C ALA A 262 -30.10 8.53 -1.62
N THR A 263 -29.19 8.80 -0.69
CA THR A 263 -28.30 9.97 -0.71
C THR A 263 -27.28 9.86 -1.85
N TYR A 264 -26.66 10.99 -2.23
CA TYR A 264 -25.53 10.97 -3.16
C TYR A 264 -24.42 10.03 -2.68
N LYS A 265 -24.07 10.08 -1.38
CA LYS A 265 -22.99 9.27 -0.80
C LYS A 265 -23.30 7.77 -0.85
N GLN A 266 -24.56 7.37 -0.66
CA GLN A 266 -24.97 5.96 -0.80
C GLN A 266 -24.90 5.50 -2.26
N VAL A 267 -25.32 6.35 -3.22
CA VAL A 267 -25.18 6.05 -4.65
C VAL A 267 -23.70 5.96 -5.05
N GLU A 268 -22.84 6.83 -4.52
CA GLU A 268 -21.39 6.78 -4.71
C GLU A 268 -20.75 5.52 -4.10
N ASN A 269 -21.16 5.12 -2.89
CA ASN A 269 -20.72 3.86 -2.29
C ASN A 269 -21.14 2.64 -3.13
N SER A 270 -22.38 2.65 -3.64
CA SER A 270 -22.85 1.62 -4.57
C SER A 270 -21.99 1.54 -5.82
N TYR A 271 -21.62 2.69 -6.41
CA TYR A 271 -20.68 2.75 -7.53
C TYR A 271 -19.30 2.16 -7.19
N GLN A 272 -18.73 2.50 -6.03
CA GLN A 272 -17.44 1.97 -5.57
C GLN A 272 -17.48 0.44 -5.39
N LYS A 273 -18.64 -0.12 -5.06
CA LYS A 273 -18.91 -1.56 -4.96
C LYS A 273 -19.29 -2.22 -6.30
N GLY A 274 -19.22 -1.50 -7.42
CA GLY A 274 -19.50 -2.02 -8.75
C GLY A 274 -20.93 -1.80 -9.25
N GLY A 275 -21.77 -1.06 -8.52
CA GLY A 275 -23.13 -0.73 -8.93
C GLY A 275 -23.17 0.05 -10.25
N GLU A 276 -24.05 -0.37 -11.15
CA GLU A 276 -24.38 0.32 -12.41
C GLU A 276 -25.78 -0.03 -12.89
N TRP A 277 -26.53 0.96 -13.38
CA TRP A 277 -27.86 0.75 -13.95
C TRP A 277 -28.23 1.68 -15.12
N CYS A 278 -27.35 2.62 -15.50
CA CYS A 278 -27.48 3.42 -16.73
C CYS A 278 -28.87 4.09 -16.91
N GLY A 279 -29.47 4.59 -15.83
CA GLY A 279 -30.81 5.18 -15.88
C GLY A 279 -31.07 6.11 -14.70
N TYR A 280 -31.60 7.30 -14.98
CA TYR A 280 -31.90 8.31 -13.97
C TYR A 280 -32.87 7.76 -12.91
N GLY A 281 -32.47 7.85 -11.64
CA GLY A 281 -33.34 7.58 -10.51
C GLY A 281 -33.43 8.77 -9.57
N TRP A 282 -34.65 9.13 -9.18
CA TRP A 282 -34.87 10.08 -8.08
C TRP A 282 -34.16 9.61 -6.82
N SER A 283 -33.40 10.51 -6.23
CA SER A 283 -32.53 10.36 -5.06
C SER A 283 -32.83 11.49 -4.07
N GLN A 284 -32.23 11.47 -2.89
CA GLN A 284 -32.42 12.52 -1.88
C GLN A 284 -32.10 13.92 -2.45
N ASP A 285 -32.68 14.97 -1.86
CA ASP A 285 -32.52 16.37 -2.27
C ASP A 285 -32.91 16.65 -3.73
N GLN A 286 -33.96 15.97 -4.22
CA GLN A 286 -34.50 16.11 -5.58
C GLN A 286 -33.43 15.96 -6.68
N MET A 287 -32.44 15.10 -6.42
CA MET A 287 -31.44 14.71 -7.40
C MET A 287 -31.95 13.55 -8.25
N ALA A 288 -31.60 13.54 -9.53
CA ALA A 288 -31.74 12.37 -10.38
C ALA A 288 -30.35 11.84 -10.69
N LEU A 289 -29.97 10.69 -10.11
CA LEU A 289 -28.62 10.15 -10.14
C LEU A 289 -28.56 8.76 -10.77
N PHE A 290 -27.43 8.44 -11.40
CA PHE A 290 -27.11 7.07 -11.81
C PHE A 290 -25.59 6.83 -11.93
N PRO A 291 -25.08 5.69 -11.44
CA PRO A 291 -23.67 5.31 -11.54
C PRO A 291 -23.36 4.61 -12.87
N THR A 292 -22.14 4.79 -13.37
CA THR A 292 -21.64 4.09 -14.57
C THR A 292 -20.18 3.69 -14.39
N GLN A 293 -19.89 2.40 -14.59
CA GLN A 293 -18.54 1.85 -14.46
C GLN A 293 -17.66 2.22 -15.65
N GLN A 294 -16.35 2.33 -15.39
CA GLN A 294 -15.34 2.62 -16.42
C GLN A 294 -15.39 1.56 -17.54
N THR A 295 -15.55 0.30 -17.18
CA THR A 295 -15.66 -0.84 -18.10
C THR A 295 -16.81 -0.67 -19.09
N THR A 296 -17.99 -0.28 -18.63
CA THR A 296 -19.17 -0.05 -19.47
C THR A 296 -18.98 1.15 -20.39
N TYR A 297 -18.38 2.23 -19.88
CA TYR A 297 -18.06 3.40 -20.70
C TYR A 297 -17.09 3.07 -21.85
N ASP A 298 -16.01 2.33 -21.58
CA ASP A 298 -15.03 1.96 -22.60
C ASP A 298 -15.64 1.05 -23.68
N LYS A 299 -16.48 0.08 -23.27
CA LYS A 299 -17.23 -0.78 -24.20
C LYS A 299 -18.15 0.05 -25.13
N LEU A 300 -18.92 0.99 -24.57
CA LEU A 300 -19.81 1.84 -25.36
C LEU A 300 -19.02 2.71 -26.34
N LYS A 301 -17.87 3.26 -25.91
CA LYS A 301 -17.00 4.07 -26.75
C LYS A 301 -16.45 3.28 -27.94
N SER A 302 -16.13 2.00 -27.76
CA SER A 302 -15.72 1.12 -28.86
C SER A 302 -16.86 0.71 -29.81
N ASN A 303 -18.11 0.78 -29.36
CA ASN A 303 -19.28 0.32 -30.13
C ASN A 303 -19.82 1.32 -31.15
N GLY A 304 -19.21 2.51 -31.25
CA GLY A 304 -19.51 3.50 -32.27
C GLY A 304 -19.96 4.85 -31.72
N LYS A 305 -19.85 5.89 -32.56
CA LYS A 305 -20.09 7.28 -32.16
C LYS A 305 -21.52 7.55 -31.69
N GLU A 306 -22.49 6.75 -32.13
CA GLU A 306 -23.91 6.91 -31.79
C GLU A 306 -24.25 6.42 -30.37
N VAL A 307 -23.48 5.46 -29.84
CA VAL A 307 -23.82 4.78 -28.57
C VAL A 307 -22.82 5.07 -27.44
N GLN A 308 -21.70 5.73 -27.76
CA GLN A 308 -20.58 5.99 -26.85
C GLN A 308 -20.94 6.70 -25.53
N TYR A 309 -22.05 7.43 -25.47
CA TYR A 309 -22.47 8.19 -24.28
C TYR A 309 -23.86 7.80 -23.74
N ASN A 310 -24.41 6.66 -24.17
CA ASN A 310 -25.75 6.23 -23.76
C ASN A 310 -25.88 6.01 -22.25
N CYS A 311 -24.77 5.73 -21.55
CA CYS A 311 -24.70 5.61 -20.10
C CYS A 311 -23.92 6.76 -19.44
N GLY A 312 -23.83 7.94 -20.06
CA GLY A 312 -23.09 9.06 -19.46
C GLY A 312 -21.58 8.80 -19.38
N ARG A 313 -20.95 9.36 -18.34
CA ARG A 313 -19.50 9.29 -18.07
C ARG A 313 -19.20 8.33 -16.93
N PRO A 314 -17.97 7.84 -16.78
CA PRO A 314 -17.58 7.08 -15.59
C PRO A 314 -17.85 7.87 -14.30
N GLY A 315 -18.41 7.21 -13.28
CA GLY A 315 -18.76 7.81 -11.99
C GLY A 315 -20.26 8.05 -11.81
N ILE A 316 -20.62 9.00 -10.94
CA ILE A 316 -22.01 9.37 -10.66
C ILE A 316 -22.46 10.47 -11.62
N ASN A 317 -23.47 10.17 -12.43
CA ASN A 317 -24.07 11.10 -13.38
C ASN A 317 -25.37 11.67 -12.84
N GLY A 318 -25.73 12.86 -13.35
CA GLY A 318 -26.96 13.55 -13.01
C GLY A 318 -26.76 14.67 -11.98
N GLY A 319 -27.84 15.06 -11.30
CA GLY A 319 -27.83 16.18 -10.36
C GLY A 319 -29.24 16.65 -9.98
N HIS A 320 -29.32 17.82 -9.34
CA HIS A 320 -30.59 18.42 -8.93
C HIS A 320 -31.47 18.78 -10.14
N ILE A 321 -32.74 18.35 -10.10
CA ILE A 321 -33.71 18.60 -11.16
C ILE A 321 -34.77 19.57 -10.65
N ALA A 322 -34.80 20.80 -11.16
CA ALA A 322 -35.71 21.84 -10.66
C ALA A 322 -37.20 21.49 -10.78
N ASN A 323 -37.58 20.69 -11.78
CA ASN A 323 -38.97 20.27 -11.98
C ASN A 323 -39.22 18.90 -11.30
N PRO A 324 -39.96 18.84 -10.18
CA PRO A 324 -40.21 17.60 -9.46
C PRO A 324 -41.17 16.66 -10.19
N TYR A 325 -41.89 17.14 -11.22
CA TYR A 325 -42.90 16.37 -11.95
C TYR A 325 -42.33 15.52 -13.09
N ILE A 326 -41.02 15.62 -13.37
CA ILE A 326 -40.37 14.78 -14.39
C ILE A 326 -40.44 13.32 -13.97
N LYS A 327 -40.67 12.44 -14.95
CA LYS A 327 -40.77 11.01 -14.72
C LYS A 327 -39.40 10.34 -14.91
N PHE A 328 -38.88 9.81 -13.81
CA PHE A 328 -37.64 9.04 -13.73
C PHE A 328 -37.87 7.75 -12.95
N GLY A 329 -36.84 6.92 -12.88
CA GLY A 329 -36.79 5.79 -11.98
C GLY A 329 -36.64 6.27 -10.53
N VAL A 330 -36.35 5.35 -9.62
CA VAL A 330 -36.17 5.67 -8.20
C VAL A 330 -34.95 4.93 -7.67
N ASN A 331 -34.09 5.63 -6.93
CA ASN A 331 -33.00 5.03 -6.18
C ASN A 331 -33.41 4.99 -4.71
N CYS A 332 -33.59 3.79 -4.17
CA CYS A 332 -33.91 3.59 -2.77
C CYS A 332 -32.70 3.01 -2.04
N PHE A 333 -32.58 3.32 -0.76
CA PHE A 333 -31.58 2.75 0.15
C PHE A 333 -32.27 2.08 1.31
N GLY A 334 -31.92 0.81 1.54
CA GLY A 334 -32.49 -0.02 2.58
C GLY A 334 -32.32 -1.50 2.24
N LYS A 335 -33.11 -2.34 2.86
CA LYS A 335 -33.10 -3.78 2.58
C LYS A 335 -33.69 -4.08 1.21
N LYS A 336 -32.84 -4.42 0.25
CA LYS A 336 -33.29 -4.73 -1.11
C LYS A 336 -34.29 -5.90 -1.11
N PRO A 337 -35.44 -5.77 -1.78
CA PRO A 337 -36.39 -6.86 -1.92
C PRO A 337 -35.76 -8.08 -2.60
N LYS A 338 -36.22 -9.27 -2.23
CA LYS A 338 -35.83 -10.50 -2.94
C LYS A 338 -36.28 -10.42 -4.39
N ALA A 339 -35.39 -10.76 -5.32
CA ALA A 339 -35.68 -10.75 -6.75
C ALA A 339 -36.84 -11.70 -7.07
N GLY A 340 -37.85 -11.21 -7.78
CA GLY A 340 -38.88 -12.06 -8.39
C GLY A 340 -38.43 -12.67 -9.71
N ASP A 341 -39.24 -13.58 -10.28
CA ASP A 341 -38.95 -14.21 -11.57
C ASP A 341 -38.81 -13.16 -12.70
N ASP A 342 -39.64 -12.12 -12.68
CA ASP A 342 -39.58 -11.03 -13.64
C ASP A 342 -38.30 -10.17 -13.50
N ASP A 343 -37.78 -9.99 -12.28
CA ASP A 343 -36.52 -9.28 -12.04
C ASP A 343 -35.34 -10.08 -12.60
N MET A 344 -35.35 -11.40 -12.35
CA MET A 344 -34.34 -12.32 -12.89
C MET A 344 -34.36 -12.35 -14.41
N ALA A 345 -35.54 -12.36 -15.02
CA ALA A 345 -35.70 -12.29 -16.48
C ALA A 345 -35.14 -10.96 -17.04
N ARG A 346 -35.43 -9.82 -16.39
CA ARG A 346 -34.85 -8.52 -16.78
C ARG A 346 -33.33 -8.48 -16.62
N MET A 347 -32.79 -9.04 -15.55
CA MET A 347 -31.35 -9.11 -15.31
C MET A 347 -30.64 -9.95 -16.38
N ALA A 348 -31.20 -11.11 -16.72
CA ALA A 348 -30.66 -11.98 -17.77
C ALA A 348 -30.63 -11.31 -19.15
N ILE A 349 -31.62 -10.45 -19.45
CA ILE A 349 -31.64 -9.67 -20.69
C ILE A 349 -30.62 -8.51 -20.64
N SER A 350 -30.36 -7.95 -19.45
CA SER A 350 -29.52 -6.76 -19.29
C SER A 350 -28.02 -7.06 -19.20
N GLY A 351 -27.63 -8.29 -18.85
CA GLY A 351 -26.24 -8.65 -18.50
C GLY A 351 -25.17 -8.47 -19.58
N ASP A 352 -25.54 -8.44 -20.86
CA ASP A 352 -24.58 -8.30 -21.98
C ASP A 352 -25.10 -7.50 -23.20
N ASN A 353 -26.36 -7.05 -23.19
CA ASN A 353 -26.97 -6.38 -24.34
C ASN A 353 -26.66 -4.88 -24.33
N LEU A 354 -25.45 -4.52 -24.79
CA LEU A 354 -25.12 -3.14 -25.12
C LEU A 354 -26.03 -2.63 -26.24
N PRO A 355 -26.44 -1.35 -26.20
CA PRO A 355 -27.21 -0.75 -27.29
C PRO A 355 -26.40 -0.84 -28.58
N MET A 356 -26.94 -1.58 -29.55
CA MET A 356 -26.34 -1.75 -30.87
C MET A 356 -26.64 -0.54 -31.77
N THR A 357 -25.70 -0.23 -32.66
CA THR A 357 -25.92 0.76 -33.73
C THR A 357 -27.01 0.28 -34.69
N ALA A 358 -27.59 1.20 -35.48
CA ALA A 358 -28.58 0.82 -36.50
C ALA A 358 -28.02 -0.22 -37.49
N GLU A 359 -26.76 -0.06 -37.90
CA GLU A 359 -26.06 -0.97 -38.79
C GLU A 359 -25.86 -2.36 -38.16
N GLN A 360 -25.48 -2.42 -36.88
CA GLN A 360 -25.33 -3.68 -36.15
C GLN A 360 -26.67 -4.42 -36.01
N LYS A 361 -27.76 -3.69 -35.74
CA LYS A 361 -29.11 -4.28 -35.69
C LYS A 361 -29.52 -4.85 -37.05
N GLU A 362 -29.25 -4.13 -38.14
CA GLU A 362 -29.54 -4.61 -39.49
C GLU A 362 -28.69 -5.85 -39.83
N LEU A 363 -27.40 -5.83 -39.50
CA LEU A 363 -26.51 -6.97 -39.71
C LEU A 363 -26.95 -8.19 -38.88
N GLN A 364 -27.30 -8.00 -37.61
CA GLN A 364 -27.78 -9.08 -36.75
C GLN A 364 -29.09 -9.66 -37.28
N ALA A 365 -30.02 -8.83 -37.75
CA ALA A 365 -31.25 -9.29 -38.38
C ALA A 365 -30.97 -10.12 -39.64
N LYS A 366 -30.02 -9.68 -40.49
CA LYS A 366 -29.56 -10.45 -41.65
C LYS A 366 -28.91 -11.77 -41.24
N THR A 367 -28.01 -11.76 -40.26
CA THR A 367 -27.35 -12.97 -39.75
C THR A 367 -28.38 -13.96 -39.18
N GLN A 368 -29.37 -13.48 -38.42
CA GLN A 368 -30.42 -14.33 -37.87
C GLN A 368 -31.27 -14.96 -38.97
N TYR A 369 -31.68 -14.17 -39.96
CA TYR A 369 -32.36 -14.68 -41.15
C TYR A 369 -31.56 -15.80 -41.84
N TRP A 370 -30.25 -15.62 -42.04
CA TRP A 370 -29.40 -16.63 -42.64
C TRP A 370 -29.22 -17.87 -41.76
N LYS A 371 -29.18 -17.73 -40.43
CA LYS A 371 -29.13 -18.86 -39.48
C LYS A 371 -30.41 -19.69 -39.54
N ASP A 372 -31.57 -19.03 -39.48
CA ASP A 372 -32.89 -19.69 -39.48
C ASP A 372 -33.15 -20.44 -40.80
N ASN A 373 -32.54 -19.96 -41.89
CA ASN A 373 -32.67 -20.55 -43.21
C ASN A 373 -31.41 -21.30 -43.67
N ALA A 374 -30.43 -21.52 -42.79
CA ALA A 374 -29.13 -22.07 -43.17
C ALA A 374 -29.25 -23.42 -43.86
N SER A 375 -30.05 -24.33 -43.32
CA SER A 375 -30.26 -25.67 -43.89
C SER A 375 -30.99 -25.70 -45.23
N LYS A 376 -31.71 -24.63 -45.58
CA LYS A 376 -32.51 -24.53 -46.82
C LYS A 376 -31.81 -23.74 -47.90
N LEU A 377 -31.12 -22.66 -47.52
CA LEU A 377 -30.58 -21.66 -48.45
C LEU A 377 -29.05 -21.69 -48.53
N LEU A 378 -28.35 -22.23 -47.54
CA LEU A 378 -26.89 -22.27 -47.53
C LEU A 378 -26.40 -23.69 -47.85
N GLN A 379 -25.62 -23.81 -48.92
CA GLN A 379 -24.95 -25.05 -49.28
C GLN A 379 -23.46 -24.91 -48.95
N ILE A 380 -23.00 -25.67 -47.96
CA ILE A 380 -21.60 -25.69 -47.55
C ILE A 380 -20.90 -26.81 -48.35
N THR A 381 -19.83 -26.46 -49.06
CA THR A 381 -19.02 -27.44 -49.80
C THR A 381 -18.03 -28.12 -48.87
N SER A 382 -17.74 -29.40 -49.16
CA SER A 382 -16.68 -30.13 -48.48
C SER A 382 -15.30 -29.50 -48.70
N PHE A 383 -14.38 -29.70 -47.76
CA PHE A 383 -13.00 -29.20 -47.82
C PHE A 383 -12.27 -29.67 -49.09
N ASN A 384 -12.51 -30.91 -49.51
CA ASN A 384 -12.13 -31.43 -50.82
C ASN A 384 -13.09 -32.55 -51.24
N LYS A 385 -12.76 -33.31 -52.29
CA LYS A 385 -13.61 -34.40 -52.80
C LYS A 385 -13.78 -35.56 -51.83
N ASP A 386 -12.85 -35.72 -50.89
CA ASP A 386 -12.73 -36.91 -50.03
C ASP A 386 -12.97 -36.60 -48.54
N LYS A 387 -12.93 -35.31 -48.14
CA LYS A 387 -13.04 -34.86 -46.74
C LYS A 387 -13.98 -33.67 -46.60
N TRP A 388 -14.84 -33.71 -45.58
CA TRP A 388 -15.76 -32.63 -45.22
C TRP A 388 -15.02 -31.43 -44.59
N SER A 389 -14.17 -31.68 -43.60
CA SER A 389 -13.28 -30.68 -42.98
C SER A 389 -11.82 -31.12 -43.05
N ARG A 390 -10.89 -30.15 -43.00
CA ARG A 390 -9.42 -30.40 -42.93
C ARG A 390 -9.04 -31.30 -41.76
N ASN A 391 -9.79 -31.23 -40.67
CA ASN A 391 -9.50 -31.91 -39.42
C ASN A 391 -10.29 -33.21 -39.22
N ASP A 392 -11.14 -33.60 -40.19
CA ASP A 392 -11.83 -34.88 -40.12
C ASP A 392 -10.79 -35.97 -40.45
N GLN A 393 -10.51 -36.84 -39.47
CA GLN A 393 -9.53 -37.92 -39.59
C GLN A 393 -9.95 -38.93 -40.64
#